data_AF-N4TQ38-F1
#
_entry.id   AF-N4TQ38-F1
#
_cell.length_a   1.000
_cell.length_b   1.000
_cell.length_c   1.000
_cell.angle_alpha   90.00
_cell.angle_beta   90.00
_cell.angle_gamma   90.00
#
_symmetry.space_group_name_H-M   'P 1'
#
loop_
_entity.id
_entity.type
_entity.pdbx_description
1 polymer ?
#
loop_
_entity_poly.entity_id
_entity_poly.type
_entity_poly.pdbx_seq_one_letter_code
_entity_poly.pdbx_strand_id
1 'polypeptide(L)'
;MLYIPPTSKEVYVSSIVALNIHSPQGTGDWHSSYALMENAFDDIGVYIYGEKQAHNTNKLLGNLGIIDGTARLNKMGYYPKHTPTYIAEHPRACVDCLYVSVLQTGKLGVVMLDEWFPSIEDKESVYALIEVMKPKLNKQERENLDKWIARNPIIE
;
A
#
# COMPACT_ATOMS: atom_id res chain seq x y z
N MET A 1 12.75 -4.66 -16.24
CA MET A 1 12.25 -3.97 -15.02
C MET A 1 10.75 -3.82 -15.16
N LEU A 2 10.00 -3.84 -14.06
CA LEU A 2 8.57 -3.53 -14.06
C LEU A 2 8.31 -2.25 -14.88
N TYR A 3 7.17 -2.16 -15.55
CA TYR A 3 6.79 -0.91 -16.21
C TYR A 3 5.89 -0.13 -15.24
N ILE A 4 6.30 1.09 -14.86
CA ILE A 4 5.44 2.00 -14.09
C ILE A 4 4.96 3.11 -15.04
N PRO A 5 3.64 3.27 -15.26
CA PRO A 5 3.11 4.35 -16.08
C PRO A 5 3.32 5.72 -15.40
N PRO A 6 3.03 6.85 -16.08
CA PRO A 6 3.05 8.16 -15.44
C PRO A 6 2.20 8.19 -14.16
N THR A 7 2.75 8.81 -13.11
CA THR A 7 2.11 8.90 -11.79
C THR A 7 1.97 10.35 -11.34
N SER A 8 1.06 10.60 -10.40
CA SER A 8 0.87 11.84 -9.64
C SER A 8 0.55 11.48 -8.19
N LYS A 9 0.29 12.49 -7.35
CA LYS A 9 -0.20 12.22 -5.99
C LYS A 9 -1.58 11.55 -5.98
N GLU A 10 -2.34 11.70 -7.06
CA GLU A 10 -3.69 11.18 -7.23
C GLU A 10 -3.71 9.84 -8.01
N VAL A 11 -2.60 9.46 -8.67
CA VAL A 11 -2.42 8.18 -9.37
C VAL A 11 -1.01 7.65 -9.11
N TYR A 12 -0.85 6.64 -8.28
CA TYR A 12 0.43 6.27 -7.67
C TYR A 12 0.61 4.76 -7.57
N VAL A 13 1.86 4.32 -7.38
CA VAL A 13 2.18 2.91 -7.12
C VAL A 13 1.81 2.55 -5.69
N SER A 14 1.08 1.46 -5.48
CA SER A 14 0.68 0.98 -4.17
C SER A 14 0.74 -0.55 -4.10
N SER A 15 0.03 -1.15 -3.14
CA SER A 15 -0.13 -2.58 -2.96
C SER A 15 1.22 -3.32 -2.83
N ILE A 16 1.27 -4.57 -3.29
CA ILE A 16 2.43 -5.46 -3.21
C ILE A 16 3.70 -4.84 -3.79
N VAL A 17 3.62 -3.99 -4.82
CA VAL A 17 4.81 -3.33 -5.36
C VAL A 17 5.36 -2.32 -4.37
N ALA A 18 4.53 -1.43 -3.83
CA ALA A 18 4.96 -0.42 -2.87
C ALA A 18 5.43 -1.04 -1.55
N LEU A 19 4.79 -2.13 -1.08
CA LEU A 19 5.21 -2.89 0.10
C LEU A 19 6.58 -3.58 -0.05
N ASN A 20 7.12 -3.64 -1.28
CA ASN A 20 8.43 -4.20 -1.56
C ASN A 20 9.49 -3.15 -1.93
N ILE A 21 9.16 -1.85 -1.87
CA ILE A 21 10.13 -0.76 -2.02
C ILE A 21 10.72 -0.44 -0.63
N HIS A 22 12.04 -0.37 -0.50
CA HIS A 22 12.69 -0.09 0.79
C HIS A 22 12.17 1.18 1.46
N SER A 23 11.70 1.05 2.71
CA SER A 23 11.35 2.18 3.55
C SER A 23 12.55 2.65 4.39
N PRO A 24 12.61 3.94 4.77
CA PRO A 24 13.58 4.45 5.74
C PRO A 24 13.49 3.78 7.11
N GLN A 25 12.33 3.22 7.45
CA GLN A 25 12.08 2.51 8.71
C GLN A 25 12.62 1.06 8.68
N GLY A 26 13.19 0.61 7.56
CA GLY A 26 13.74 -0.73 7.42
C GLY A 26 12.71 -1.81 7.09
N THR A 27 11.48 -1.41 6.75
CA THR A 27 10.46 -2.31 6.21
C THR A 27 10.58 -2.45 4.69
N GLY A 28 10.08 -3.56 4.14
CA GLY A 28 10.14 -3.88 2.71
C GLY A 28 11.16 -4.96 2.40
N ASP A 29 11.50 -5.09 1.12
CA ASP A 29 12.52 -6.02 0.59
C ASP A 29 12.22 -7.52 0.61
N TRP A 30 11.05 -7.96 1.07
CA TRP A 30 10.79 -9.40 1.17
C TRP A 30 10.87 -10.10 -0.20
N HIS A 31 10.31 -9.46 -1.23
CA HIS A 31 10.26 -9.96 -2.60
C HIS A 31 10.58 -8.87 -3.63
N SER A 32 11.39 -7.86 -3.28
CA SER A 32 11.69 -6.71 -4.15
C SER A 32 12.23 -7.09 -5.53
N SER A 33 13.13 -8.07 -5.58
CA SER A 33 13.72 -8.59 -6.82
C SER A 33 12.69 -9.20 -7.76
N TYR A 34 11.62 -9.81 -7.21
CA TYR A 34 10.51 -10.34 -7.99
C TYR A 34 9.51 -9.22 -8.34
N ALA A 35 9.07 -8.44 -7.36
CA ALA A 35 8.02 -7.43 -7.53
C ALA A 35 8.40 -6.29 -8.49
N LEU A 36 9.70 -6.03 -8.69
CA LEU A 36 10.21 -5.00 -9.60
C LEU A 36 10.78 -5.57 -10.92
N MET A 37 10.63 -6.87 -11.15
CA MET A 37 11.08 -7.52 -12.38
C MET A 37 10.16 -7.17 -13.56
N GLU A 38 10.68 -7.32 -14.78
CA GLU A 38 9.85 -7.24 -15.98
C GLU A 38 8.74 -8.29 -15.94
N ASN A 39 7.52 -7.90 -16.30
CA ASN A 39 6.33 -8.76 -16.29
C ASN A 39 6.04 -9.43 -14.94
N ALA A 40 6.49 -8.85 -13.83
CA ALA A 40 6.11 -9.33 -12.49
C ALA A 40 4.58 -9.31 -12.28
N PHE A 41 3.91 -8.34 -12.91
CA PHE A 41 2.47 -8.20 -12.92
C PHE A 41 2.02 -7.81 -14.33
N ASP A 42 1.21 -8.67 -14.96
CA ASP A 42 0.65 -8.41 -16.30
C ASP A 42 -0.52 -7.40 -16.26
N ASP A 43 -1.14 -7.22 -15.09
CA ASP A 43 -2.26 -6.29 -14.87
C ASP A 43 -1.82 -5.09 -14.03
N ILE A 44 -1.81 -3.91 -14.66
CA ILE A 44 -1.52 -2.62 -14.02
C ILE A 44 -2.49 -2.33 -12.87
N GLY A 45 -3.73 -2.84 -12.96
CA GLY A 45 -4.76 -2.70 -11.93
C GLY A 45 -4.38 -3.29 -10.57
N VAL A 46 -3.37 -4.16 -10.51
CA VAL A 46 -2.90 -4.78 -9.26
C VAL A 46 -2.09 -3.81 -8.38
N TYR A 47 -1.36 -2.86 -8.98
CA TYR A 47 -0.38 -2.04 -8.26
C TYR A 47 -0.43 -0.54 -8.57
N ILE A 48 -1.26 -0.08 -9.51
CA ILE A 48 -1.51 1.35 -9.72
C ILE A 48 -2.87 1.72 -9.13
N TYR A 49 -2.83 2.63 -8.16
CA TYR A 49 -3.99 3.07 -7.40
C TYR A 49 -4.29 4.54 -7.70
N GLY A 50 -5.55 4.94 -7.50
CA GLY A 50 -5.96 6.33 -7.55
C GLY A 50 -7.00 6.63 -8.62
N GLU A 51 -7.04 7.89 -9.10
CA GLU A 51 -8.11 8.35 -9.99
C GLU A 51 -8.21 7.52 -11.27
N LYS A 52 -9.44 7.11 -11.58
CA LYS A 52 -9.80 6.30 -12.77
C LYS A 52 -9.07 4.96 -12.87
N GLN A 53 -8.44 4.50 -11.78
CA GLN A 53 -7.86 3.15 -11.68
C GLN A 53 -8.89 2.17 -11.12
N ALA A 54 -8.64 0.87 -11.31
CA ALA A 54 -9.49 -0.19 -10.75
C ALA A 54 -9.59 -0.10 -9.22
N HIS A 55 -8.53 0.38 -8.56
CA HIS A 55 -8.45 0.56 -7.12
C HIS A 55 -8.21 2.03 -6.80
N ASN A 56 -9.05 2.61 -5.94
CA ASN A 56 -8.97 4.03 -5.60
C ASN A 56 -9.39 4.30 -4.15
N THR A 57 -8.42 4.71 -3.33
CA THR A 57 -8.58 5.08 -1.92
C THR A 57 -8.47 6.58 -1.68
N ASN A 58 -8.37 7.41 -2.73
CA ASN A 58 -8.23 8.87 -2.59
C ASN A 58 -9.39 9.49 -1.82
N LYS A 59 -10.62 8.97 -1.97
CA LYS A 59 -11.77 9.44 -1.18
C LYS A 59 -11.60 9.22 0.34
N LEU A 60 -10.77 8.23 0.73
CA LEU A 60 -10.54 7.84 2.11
C LEU A 60 -9.35 8.60 2.72
N LEU A 61 -8.24 8.68 1.99
CA LEU A 61 -6.97 9.17 2.54
C LEU A 61 -6.39 10.37 1.77
N GLY A 62 -6.96 10.73 0.62
CA GLY A 62 -6.39 11.72 -0.28
C GLY A 62 -4.93 11.40 -0.59
N ASN A 63 -4.08 12.41 -0.44
CA ASN A 63 -2.65 12.32 -0.71
C ASN A 63 -1.80 11.85 0.50
N LEU A 64 -2.44 11.50 1.61
CA LEU A 64 -1.75 11.11 2.85
C LEU A 64 -0.93 9.83 2.65
N GLY A 65 0.37 9.89 2.96
CA GLY A 65 1.28 8.76 2.79
C GLY A 65 1.66 8.48 1.33
N ILE A 66 1.48 9.44 0.42
CA ILE A 66 1.98 9.35 -0.96
C ILE A 66 3.18 10.30 -1.12
N ILE A 67 4.28 9.77 -1.62
CA ILE A 67 5.55 10.50 -1.73
C ILE A 67 6.14 10.38 -3.14
N ASP A 68 7.10 11.25 -3.47
CA ASP A 68 8.00 11.01 -4.60
C ASP A 68 9.01 9.92 -4.20
N GLY A 69 8.83 8.72 -4.77
CA GLY A 69 9.63 7.54 -4.50
C GLY A 69 10.84 7.39 -5.43
N THR A 70 11.06 8.32 -6.37
CA THR A 70 12.08 8.18 -7.43
C THR A 70 13.46 7.87 -6.87
N ALA A 71 13.88 8.58 -5.82
CA ALA A 71 15.19 8.36 -5.20
C ALA A 71 15.31 6.99 -4.52
N ARG A 72 14.22 6.45 -3.95
CA ARG A 72 14.22 5.13 -3.32
C ARG A 72 14.33 4.02 -4.35
N LEU A 73 13.55 4.12 -5.42
CA LEU A 73 13.60 3.20 -6.56
C LEU A 73 15.01 3.19 -7.18
N ASN A 74 15.59 4.36 -7.44
CA ASN A 74 16.95 4.46 -8.00
C ASN A 74 18.01 3.82 -7.09
N LYS A 75 17.90 3.97 -5.76
CA LYS A 75 18.80 3.33 -4.80
C LYS A 75 18.71 1.80 -4.84
N MET A 76 17.56 1.25 -5.20
CA MET A 76 17.35 -0.18 -5.42
C MET A 76 17.82 -0.65 -6.81
N GLY A 77 18.43 0.22 -7.61
CA GLY A 77 18.87 -0.08 -8.98
C GLY A 77 17.72 -0.09 -10.00
N TYR A 78 16.53 0.37 -9.62
CA TYR A 78 15.38 0.48 -10.49
C TYR A 78 15.22 1.92 -10.97
N TYR A 79 15.25 2.12 -12.28
CA TYR A 79 15.20 3.45 -12.91
C TYR A 79 13.91 3.58 -13.74
N PRO A 80 12.81 4.10 -13.16
CA PRO A 80 11.55 4.24 -13.87
C PRO A 80 11.70 5.15 -15.10
N LYS A 81 10.99 4.83 -16.18
CA LYS A 81 10.96 5.67 -17.40
C LYS A 81 10.32 7.05 -17.15
N HIS A 82 9.39 7.12 -16.21
CA HIS A 82 8.61 8.32 -15.90
C HIS A 82 8.92 8.81 -14.49
N THR A 83 9.50 10.00 -14.38
CA THR A 83 9.84 10.65 -13.11
C THR A 83 9.19 12.04 -13.01
N PRO A 84 8.74 12.50 -11.83
CA PRO A 84 8.78 11.78 -10.56
C PRO A 84 7.84 10.56 -10.55
N THR A 85 8.24 9.50 -9.84
CA THR A 85 7.43 8.32 -9.61
C THR A 85 6.81 8.40 -8.22
N TYR A 86 5.50 8.63 -8.15
CA TYR A 86 4.76 8.67 -6.89
C TYR A 86 4.42 7.26 -6.41
N ILE A 87 4.73 7.01 -5.14
CA ILE A 87 4.50 5.73 -4.47
C ILE A 87 3.77 5.96 -3.15
N ALA A 88 3.02 4.96 -2.71
CA ALA A 88 2.54 4.85 -1.35
C ALA A 88 3.70 4.50 -0.42
N GLU A 89 3.80 5.19 0.71
CA GLU A 89 4.57 4.71 1.85
C GLU A 89 3.99 3.37 2.34
N HIS A 90 4.83 2.57 3.00
CA HIS A 90 4.46 1.25 3.50
C HIS A 90 3.11 1.19 4.24
N PRO A 91 2.83 2.08 5.22
CA PRO A 91 1.54 2.05 5.92
C PRO A 91 0.37 2.36 4.97
N ARG A 92 0.56 3.29 4.04
CA ARG A 92 -0.45 3.62 3.02
C ARG A 92 -0.71 2.44 2.09
N ALA A 93 0.35 1.77 1.63
CA ALA A 93 0.23 0.60 0.77
C ALA A 93 -0.51 -0.56 1.47
N CYS A 94 -0.23 -0.79 2.76
CA CYS A 94 -0.96 -1.76 3.56
C CYS A 94 -2.44 -1.40 3.71
N VAL A 95 -2.77 -0.13 3.97
CA VAL A 95 -4.17 0.30 4.11
C VAL A 95 -4.91 0.22 2.77
N ASP A 96 -4.22 0.50 1.66
CA ASP A 96 -4.77 0.32 0.32
C ASP A 96 -5.13 -1.16 0.05
N CYS A 97 -4.22 -2.10 0.38
CA CYS A 97 -4.50 -3.54 0.35
C CYS A 97 -5.64 -3.93 1.28
N LEU A 98 -5.64 -3.43 2.53
CA LEU A 98 -6.67 -3.71 3.52
C LEU A 98 -8.05 -3.33 2.97
N TYR A 99 -8.19 -2.12 2.41
CA TYR A 99 -9.45 -1.66 1.87
C TYR A 99 -9.93 -2.54 0.71
N VAL A 100 -9.10 -2.76 -0.30
CA VAL A 100 -9.48 -3.50 -1.51
C VAL A 100 -9.69 -4.99 -1.24
N SER A 101 -8.75 -5.62 -0.55
CA SER A 101 -8.72 -7.07 -0.38
C SER A 101 -9.57 -7.56 0.78
N VAL A 102 -9.77 -6.76 1.83
CA VAL A 102 -10.50 -7.17 3.04
C VAL A 102 -11.80 -6.39 3.19
N LEU A 103 -11.77 -5.06 3.25
CA LEU A 103 -12.95 -4.29 3.64
C LEU A 103 -14.06 -4.36 2.59
N GLN A 104 -13.70 -4.35 1.31
CA GLN A 104 -14.65 -4.48 0.20
C GLN A 104 -15.15 -5.91 -0.02
N THR A 105 -14.42 -6.94 0.41
CA THR A 105 -14.74 -8.35 0.07
C THR A 105 -15.12 -9.23 1.26
N GLY A 106 -14.79 -8.82 2.48
CA GLY A 106 -14.93 -9.63 3.71
C GLY A 106 -13.90 -10.74 3.87
N LYS A 107 -12.91 -10.87 2.97
CA LYS A 107 -11.86 -11.91 3.06
C LYS A 107 -10.84 -11.56 4.14
N LEU A 108 -10.97 -12.16 5.32
CA LEU A 108 -10.02 -11.99 6.43
C LEU A 108 -8.75 -12.84 6.22
N GLY A 109 -7.63 -12.41 6.81
CA GLY A 109 -6.37 -13.17 6.81
C GLY A 109 -5.49 -13.01 5.57
N VAL A 110 -5.90 -12.17 4.60
CA VAL A 110 -5.11 -11.89 3.37
C VAL A 110 -4.22 -10.65 3.51
N VAL A 111 -4.39 -9.89 4.59
CA VAL A 111 -3.53 -8.78 4.98
C VAL A 111 -3.29 -8.94 6.47
N MET A 112 -2.05 -9.25 6.86
CA MET A 112 -1.66 -9.45 8.26
C MET A 112 -0.49 -8.52 8.58
N LEU A 113 -0.58 -7.74 9.66
CA LEU A 113 0.45 -6.75 9.97
C LEU A 113 1.80 -7.39 10.28
N ASP A 114 1.82 -8.52 11.00
CA ASP A 114 3.04 -9.24 11.37
C ASP A 114 3.86 -9.73 10.16
N GLU A 115 3.24 -9.84 8.98
CA GLU A 115 3.94 -10.22 7.75
C GLU A 115 4.73 -9.07 7.13
N TRP A 116 4.38 -7.81 7.42
CA TRP A 116 4.95 -6.63 6.74
C TRP A 116 5.58 -5.61 7.69
N PHE A 117 5.19 -5.64 8.96
CA PHE A 117 5.53 -4.64 9.96
C PHE A 117 6.03 -5.33 11.25
N PRO A 118 7.35 -5.49 11.40
CA PRO A 118 7.92 -6.22 12.52
C PRO A 118 7.90 -5.41 13.82
N SER A 119 7.88 -4.07 13.75
CA SER A 119 7.86 -3.20 14.93
C SER A 119 6.45 -2.76 15.30
N ILE A 120 6.25 -2.39 16.57
CA ILE A 120 4.98 -1.85 17.05
C ILE A 120 4.73 -0.48 16.44
N GLU A 121 5.75 0.35 16.36
CA GLU A 121 5.69 1.71 15.82
C GLU A 121 5.23 1.70 14.35
N ASP A 122 5.68 0.73 13.57
CA ASP A 122 5.23 0.57 12.20
C ASP A 122 3.75 0.16 12.14
N LYS A 123 3.29 -0.74 13.02
CA LYS A 123 1.87 -1.12 13.11
C LYS A 123 1.00 0.07 13.51
N GLU A 124 1.45 0.88 14.47
CA GLU A 124 0.77 2.10 14.89
C GLU A 124 0.59 3.08 13.73
N SER A 125 1.59 3.20 12.85
CA SER A 125 1.49 4.07 11.67
C SER A 125 0.41 3.61 10.68
N VAL A 126 0.14 2.30 10.58
CA VAL A 126 -1.00 1.77 9.82
C VAL A 126 -2.31 2.15 10.50
N TYR A 127 -2.40 1.94 11.82
CA TYR A 127 -3.59 2.27 12.59
C TYR A 127 -3.93 3.77 12.56
N ALA A 128 -2.93 4.65 12.52
CA ALA A 128 -3.14 6.08 12.35
C ALA A 128 -3.89 6.40 11.04
N LEU A 129 -3.56 5.72 9.94
CA LEU A 129 -4.28 5.86 8.66
C LEU A 129 -5.69 5.25 8.73
N ILE A 130 -5.84 4.11 9.41
CA ILE A 130 -7.15 3.47 9.64
C ILE A 130 -8.11 4.44 10.34
N GLU A 131 -7.66 5.14 11.38
CA GLU A 131 -8.51 6.09 12.11
C GLU A 131 -8.93 7.29 11.23
N VAL A 132 -8.11 7.72 10.27
CA VAL A 132 -8.48 8.76 9.29
C VAL A 132 -9.54 8.27 8.30
N MET A 133 -9.45 7.02 7.83
CA MET A 133 -10.41 6.48 6.84
C MET A 133 -11.72 6.01 7.48
N LYS A 134 -11.69 5.55 8.73
CA LYS A 134 -12.82 4.88 9.42
C LYS A 134 -14.14 5.66 9.39
N PRO A 135 -14.18 6.99 9.59
CA PRO A 135 -15.44 7.76 9.48
C PRO A 135 -16.05 7.75 8.08
N LYS A 136 -15.25 7.50 7.04
CA LYS A 136 -15.63 7.55 5.62
C LYS A 136 -16.06 6.18 5.09
N LEU A 137 -15.91 5.13 5.88
CA LEU A 137 -16.35 3.77 5.55
C LEU A 137 -17.86 3.62 5.66
N ASN A 138 -18.43 2.78 4.81
CA ASN A 138 -19.82 2.33 4.95
C ASN A 138 -19.96 1.27 6.07
N LYS A 139 -21.19 0.86 6.38
CA LYS A 139 -21.47 -0.09 7.47
C LYS A 139 -20.75 -1.43 7.29
N GLN A 140 -20.81 -2.01 6.08
CA GLN A 140 -20.20 -3.32 5.81
C GLN A 140 -18.67 -3.26 5.90
N GLU A 141 -18.07 -2.19 5.38
CA GLU A 141 -16.63 -1.95 5.46
C GLU A 141 -16.17 -1.79 6.90
N ARG A 142 -16.95 -1.10 7.77
CA ARG A 142 -16.65 -0.98 9.20
C ARG A 142 -16.73 -2.33 9.92
N GLU A 143 -17.76 -3.12 9.67
CA GLU A 143 -17.88 -4.46 10.27
C GLU A 143 -16.72 -5.38 9.86
N ASN A 144 -16.25 -5.27 8.61
CA ASN A 144 -15.08 -6.00 8.15
C ASN A 144 -13.79 -5.48 8.80
N LEU A 145 -13.68 -4.17 9.01
CA LEU A 145 -12.55 -3.56 9.70
C LEU A 145 -12.46 -4.04 11.14
N ASP A 146 -13.56 -4.06 11.89
CA ASP A 146 -13.59 -4.51 13.29
C ASP A 146 -13.13 -5.97 13.41
N LYS A 147 -13.57 -6.84 12.49
CA LYS A 147 -13.12 -8.24 12.42
C LYS A 147 -11.63 -8.37 12.07
N TRP A 148 -11.12 -7.49 11.22
CA TRP A 148 -9.71 -7.46 10.85
C TRP A 148 -8.84 -6.97 12.02
N ILE A 149 -9.25 -5.92 12.73
CA ILE A 149 -8.57 -5.39 13.93
C ILE A 149 -8.44 -6.46 15.00
N ALA A 150 -9.50 -7.24 15.24
CA ALA A 150 -9.47 -8.35 16.19
C ALA A 150 -8.42 -9.43 15.89
N ARG A 151 -7.93 -9.51 14.64
CA ARG A 151 -6.88 -10.44 14.20
C ARG A 151 -5.51 -9.79 14.07
N ASN A 152 -5.43 -8.47 14.17
CA ASN A 152 -4.19 -7.71 14.00
C ASN A 152 -3.96 -6.78 15.22
N PRO A 153 -3.94 -7.34 16.45
CA PRO A 153 -3.73 -6.53 17.64
C PRO A 153 -2.33 -5.90 17.62
N ILE A 154 -2.23 -4.66 18.11
CA ILE A 154 -0.94 -4.05 18.44
C ILE A 154 -0.59 -4.51 19.86
N ILE A 155 0.11 -5.64 19.96
CA ILE A 155 0.62 -6.19 21.21
C ILE A 155 2.11 -6.51 21.07
N GLU A 156 2.83 -6.43 22.19
CA GLU A 156 4.20 -6.94 22.35
C GLU A 156 4.25 -8.48 22.32
#